data_AF-A0A8X8X5G0-F1
#
_entry.id   AF-A0A8X8X5G0-F1
#
_cell.length_a   1.000
_cell.length_b   1.000
_cell.length_c   1.000
_cell.angle_alpha   90.00
_cell.angle_beta   90.00
_cell.angle_gamma   90.00
#
_symmetry.space_group_name_H-M   'P 1'
#
loop_
_entity.id
_entity.type
_entity.pdbx_description
1 polymer ?
#
loop_
_entity_poly.entity_id
_entity_poly.type
_entity_poly.pdbx_seq_one_letter_code
_entity_poly.pdbx_strand_id
1 'polypeptide(L)'
;MNYVCSNAKDALNFTHVNGKPIRIMFSHRDPSLRKSGYANLFIKNLDQAIDTKAFFETFSAFGTVLSCKIAVDHNENSKGYGFV
;
A
#
# COMPACT_ATOMS: atom_id res chain seq x y z
N MET A 1 4.05 21.78 -18.61
CA MET A 1 3.84 20.40 -19.08
C MET A 1 4.25 19.47 -17.94
N ASN A 2 3.43 18.47 -17.57
CA ASN A 2 3.77 17.31 -16.70
C ASN A 2 3.53 17.43 -15.16
N TYR A 3 2.27 17.36 -14.70
CA TYR A 3 1.93 16.91 -13.33
C TYR A 3 0.77 15.90 -13.27
N VAL A 4 0.45 15.24 -14.38
CA VAL A 4 -0.71 14.33 -14.44
C VAL A 4 -0.43 13.02 -13.69
N CYS A 5 0.79 12.51 -13.72
CA CYS A 5 1.12 11.19 -13.15
C CYS A 5 1.25 11.17 -11.63
N SER A 6 1.76 12.25 -11.00
CA SER A 6 1.78 12.36 -9.53
C SER A 6 0.35 12.45 -8.99
N ASN A 7 -0.48 13.28 -9.63
CA ASN A 7 -1.89 13.41 -9.27
C ASN A 7 -2.64 12.09 -9.45
N ALA A 8 -2.34 11.32 -10.48
CA ALA A 8 -2.95 10.01 -10.69
C ALA A 8 -2.60 9.01 -9.58
N LYS A 9 -1.36 9.01 -9.07
CA LYS A 9 -0.99 8.17 -7.93
C LYS A 9 -1.82 8.53 -6.70
N ASP A 10 -1.88 9.81 -6.35
CA ASP A 10 -2.56 10.22 -5.12
C ASP A 10 -4.09 10.04 -5.22
N ALA A 11 -4.65 10.27 -6.41
CA ALA A 11 -6.10 10.17 -6.64
C ALA A 11 -6.59 8.72 -6.81
N LEU A 12 -5.79 7.82 -7.40
CA LEU A 12 -6.26 6.50 -7.82
C LEU A 12 -5.65 5.34 -7.02
N ASN A 13 -4.65 5.57 -6.16
CA ASN A 13 -4.09 4.52 -5.35
C ASN A 13 -5.16 3.95 -4.38
N PHE A 14 -5.27 2.62 -4.35
CA PHE A 14 -6.30 1.84 -3.63
C PHE A 14 -7.73 1.99 -4.15
N THR A 15 -7.97 2.66 -5.28
CA THR A 15 -9.29 2.63 -5.93
C THR A 15 -9.59 1.24 -6.49
N HIS A 16 -10.87 0.89 -6.57
CA HIS A 16 -11.29 -0.42 -7.05
C HIS A 16 -11.40 -0.42 -8.58
N VAL A 17 -10.68 -1.35 -9.21
CA VAL A 17 -10.83 -1.66 -10.64
C VAL A 17 -11.20 -3.13 -10.76
N ASN A 18 -12.38 -3.41 -11.32
CA ASN A 18 -12.94 -4.77 -11.40
C ASN A 18 -13.01 -5.48 -10.04
N GLY A 19 -13.45 -4.76 -9.00
CA GLY A 19 -13.59 -5.30 -7.64
C GLY A 19 -12.28 -5.41 -6.86
N LYS A 20 -11.11 -5.16 -7.47
CA LYS A 20 -9.81 -5.25 -6.79
C LYS A 20 -9.20 -3.87 -6.57
N PRO A 21 -8.73 -3.55 -5.35
CA PRO A 21 -8.01 -2.30 -5.12
C PRO A 21 -6.67 -2.33 -5.86
N ILE A 22 -6.40 -1.30 -6.66
CA ILE A 22 -5.14 -1.18 -7.40
C ILE A 22 -4.08 -0.48 -6.55
N ARG A 23 -2.82 -0.88 -6.71
CA ARG A 23 -1.69 -0.22 -6.07
C ARG A 23 -0.86 0.53 -7.11
N ILE A 24 -0.78 1.84 -6.97
CA ILE A 24 -0.05 2.72 -7.89
C ILE A 24 1.24 3.20 -7.23
N MET A 25 2.36 2.96 -7.88
CA MET A 25 3.70 3.32 -7.42
C MET A 25 4.53 3.84 -8.58
N PHE A 26 5.53 4.66 -8.28
CA PHE A 26 6.55 5.02 -9.26
C PHE A 26 7.34 3.78 -9.68
N SER A 27 7.50 3.60 -11.00
CA SER A 27 8.30 2.51 -11.55
C SER A 27 9.78 2.77 -11.29
N HIS A 28 10.30 2.20 -10.21
CA HIS A 28 11.73 2.14 -9.91
C HIS A 28 12.33 0.89 -10.55
N ARG A 29 13.17 1.09 -11.56
CA ARG A 29 13.88 0.02 -12.29
C ARG A 29 14.96 -0.65 -11.46
N ASP A 30 15.55 0.07 -10.50
CA ASP A 30 16.49 -0.52 -9.55
C ASP A 30 15.72 -1.35 -8.51
N PRO A 31 15.91 -2.68 -8.47
CA PRO A 31 15.26 -3.53 -7.48
C PRO A 31 15.90 -3.44 -6.09
N SER A 32 17.09 -2.85 -5.94
CA SER A 32 17.84 -2.77 -4.67
C SER A 32 17.00 -2.15 -3.54
N LEU A 33 16.24 -1.09 -3.86
CA LEU A 33 15.37 -0.37 -2.94
C LEU A 33 14.27 -1.24 -2.35
N ARG A 34 13.80 -2.27 -3.08
CA ARG A 34 12.77 -3.20 -2.61
C ARG A 34 13.35 -4.49 -2.02
N LYS A 35 14.53 -4.90 -2.48
CA LYS A 35 15.17 -6.16 -2.08
C LYS A 35 15.94 -6.08 -0.77
N SER A 36 16.31 -4.88 -0.31
CA SER A 36 17.04 -4.75 0.96
C SER A 36 16.22 -5.24 2.16
N GLY A 37 14.89 -5.15 2.11
CA GLY A 37 13.98 -5.55 3.21
C GLY A 37 14.12 -4.71 4.49
N TYR A 38 15.13 -3.84 4.54
CA TYR A 38 15.54 -3.08 5.73
C TYR A 38 14.44 -2.18 6.29
N ALA A 39 13.51 -1.73 5.44
CA ALA A 39 12.43 -0.82 5.81
C ALA A 39 11.03 -1.40 5.51
N ASN A 40 10.88 -2.72 5.43
CA ASN A 40 9.56 -3.37 5.25
C ASN A 40 9.07 -3.91 6.59
N LEU A 41 8.23 -3.15 7.27
CA LEU A 41 7.71 -3.45 8.60
C LEU A 41 6.57 -4.45 8.51
N PHE A 42 6.51 -5.37 9.49
CA PHE A 42 5.42 -6.31 9.66
C PHE A 42 4.58 -5.92 10.87
N ILE A 43 3.28 -5.69 10.66
CA ILE A 43 2.35 -5.26 11.70
C ILE A 43 1.27 -6.32 11.87
N LYS A 44 1.09 -6.81 13.10
CA LYS A 44 0.07 -7.79 13.50
C LYS A 44 -1.00 -7.14 14.37
N ASN A 45 -2.06 -7.91 14.65
CA ASN A 45 -3.14 -7.52 15.56
C ASN A 45 -3.89 -6.28 15.06
N LEU A 46 -4.00 -6.14 13.75
CA LEU A 46 -4.84 -5.12 13.14
C LEU A 46 -6.30 -5.54 13.25
N ASP A 47 -7.17 -4.56 13.50
CA ASP A 47 -8.60 -4.74 13.39
C ASP A 47 -8.96 -5.20 11.96
N GLN A 48 -9.92 -6.12 11.83
CA GLN A 48 -10.35 -6.65 10.55
C GLN A 48 -10.99 -5.59 9.65
N ALA A 49 -11.49 -4.49 10.23
CA ALA A 49 -12.07 -3.37 9.50
C ALA A 49 -11.02 -2.45 8.86
N ILE A 50 -9.73 -2.57 9.21
CA ILE A 50 -8.67 -1.75 8.62
C ILE A 50 -8.38 -2.24 7.20
N ASP A 51 -8.68 -1.40 6.23
CA ASP A 51 -8.33 -1.61 4.84
C ASP A 51 -6.92 -1.06 4.50
N THR A 52 -6.46 -1.32 3.27
CA THR A 52 -5.10 -0.89 2.87
C THR A 52 -4.98 0.64 2.76
N LYS A 53 -6.08 1.36 2.48
CA LYS A 53 -6.07 2.83 2.36
C LYS A 53 -5.90 3.48 3.73
N ALA A 54 -6.73 3.10 4.70
CA ALA A 54 -6.63 3.58 6.09
C ALA A 54 -5.26 3.24 6.70
N PHE A 55 -4.75 2.04 6.41
CA PHE A 55 -3.42 1.63 6.81
C PHE A 55 -2.33 2.52 6.19
N PHE A 56 -2.38 2.80 4.88
CA PHE A 56 -1.45 3.71 4.22
C PHE A 56 -1.48 5.12 4.82
N GLU A 57 -2.67 5.70 5.01
CA GLU A 57 -2.83 7.06 5.54
C GLU A 57 -2.27 7.17 6.96
N THR A 58 -2.53 6.16 7.80
CA THR A 58 -2.02 6.08 9.18
C THR A 58 -0.49 6.09 9.21
N PHE A 59 0.16 5.25 8.40
CA PHE A 59 1.63 5.17 8.41
C PHE A 59 2.29 6.34 7.67
N SER A 60 1.58 7.01 6.77
CA SER A 60 2.07 8.20 6.06
C SER A 60 2.32 9.38 7.01
N ALA A 61 1.67 9.39 8.19
CA ALA A 61 1.97 10.36 9.24
C ALA A 61 3.40 10.24 9.83
N PHE A 62 4.03 9.08 9.67
CA PHE A 62 5.37 8.79 10.19
C PHE A 62 6.47 8.88 9.13
N GLY A 63 6.12 9.11 7.87
CA GLY A 63 7.08 9.26 6.77
C GLY A 63 6.55 8.75 5.42
N THR A 64 7.41 8.78 4.41
CA THR A 64 7.06 8.34 3.06
C THR A 64 6.87 6.84 3.00
N VAL A 65 5.61 6.39 2.86
CA VAL A 65 5.29 4.98 2.60
C VAL A 65 5.46 4.70 1.11
N LEU A 66 6.45 3.86 0.77
CA LEU A 66 6.64 3.42 -0.63
C LEU A 66 5.51 2.49 -1.06
N SER A 67 5.18 1.50 -0.24
CA SER A 67 4.10 0.56 -0.51
C SER A 67 3.62 -0.10 0.76
N CYS A 68 2.32 -0.37 0.87
CA CYS A 68 1.79 -1.20 1.93
C CYS A 68 0.79 -2.22 1.38
N LYS A 69 0.41 -3.18 2.22
CA LYS A 69 -0.71 -4.10 1.98
C LYS A 69 -1.25 -4.67 3.28
N ILE A 70 -2.55 -4.85 3.36
CA ILE A 70 -3.18 -5.78 4.30
C ILE A 70 -3.19 -7.18 3.69
N ALA A 71 -2.85 -8.18 4.50
CA ALA A 71 -2.95 -9.57 4.07
C ALA A 71 -4.39 -10.03 4.20
N VAL A 72 -4.92 -10.59 3.12
CA VAL A 72 -6.28 -11.12 3.04
C VAL A 72 -6.27 -12.62 2.77
N ASP A 73 -7.37 -13.29 3.08
CA ASP A 73 -7.62 -14.69 2.72
C ASP A 73 -8.17 -14.83 1.29
N HIS A 74 -8.57 -16.05 0.90
CA HIS A 74 -9.14 -16.33 -0.43
C HIS A 74 -10.51 -15.69 -0.66
N ASN A 75 -11.19 -15.29 0.41
CA ASN A 75 -12.50 -14.63 0.40
C ASN A 75 -12.36 -13.11 0.58
N GLU A 76 -11.15 -12.57 0.44
CA GLU A 76 -10.81 -11.15 0.60
C GLU A 76 -11.02 -10.60 2.04
N ASN A 77 -11.15 -11.47 3.04
CA ASN A 77 -11.23 -11.05 4.44
C ASN A 77 -9.83 -10.76 5.01
N SER A 78 -9.72 -9.69 5.80
CA SER A 78 -8.48 -9.34 6.50
C SER A 78 -8.02 -10.45 7.43
N LYS A 79 -6.74 -10.81 7.33
CA LYS A 79 -6.07 -11.75 8.25
C LYS A 79 -5.54 -11.07 9.52
N GLY A 80 -5.83 -9.77 9.72
CA GLY A 80 -5.42 -9.01 10.89
C GLY A 80 -3.92 -8.65 10.93
N TYR A 81 -3.25 -8.63 9.77
CA TYR A 81 -1.86 -8.21 9.65
C TYR A 81 -1.55 -7.58 8.29
N GLY A 82 -0.49 -6.78 8.24
CA GLY A 82 -0.05 -6.06 7.05
C GLY A 82 1.44 -5.81 6.99
N PHE A 83 1.87 -5.23 5.87
CA PHE A 83 3.25 -4.83 5.59
C PHE A 83 3.27 -3.39 5.09
N VAL A 84 4.24 -2.59 5.54
CA VAL A 84 4.45 -1.19 5.14
C VAL A 84 5.93 -0.90 4.92
#